data_AF-A0A947VZP8-F1
#
_entry.id   AF-A0A947VZP8-F1
#
_cell.length_a   1.000
_cell.length_b   1.000
_cell.length_c   1.000
_cell.angle_alpha   90.00
_cell.angle_beta   90.00
_cell.angle_gamma   90.00
#
_symmetry.space_group_name_H-M   'P 1'
#
loop_
_entity.id
_entity.type
_entity.pdbx_description
1 polymer ?
#
loop_
_entity_poly.entity_id
_entity_poly.type
_entity_poly.pdbx_seq_one_letter_code
_entity_poly.pdbx_strand_id
1 'polypeptide(L)'
;MKENLSEHMEQVLLVNMALKHEKEIPELKLLYAIPNGGQRHKAIAQKLKMEGVKKGVPDLCLPVAKKPYNGLYIEMKRRTGGNVSVDQKKWL
;
A
#
# COMPACT_ATOMS: atom_id res chain seq x y z
N MET A 1 13.31 11.29 21.18
CA MET A 1 12.01 11.67 20.58
C MET A 1 11.72 10.69 19.46
N LYS A 2 10.56 10.02 19.44
CA LYS A 2 10.15 9.30 18.21
C LYS A 2 9.70 10.38 17.22
N GLU A 3 10.40 10.54 16.11
CA GLU A 3 9.95 11.43 15.04
C GLU A 3 8.54 11.03 14.62
N ASN A 4 7.63 12.01 14.55
CA ASN A 4 6.28 11.80 14.08
C ASN A 4 6.27 11.80 12.55
N LEU A 5 6.71 10.68 11.97
CA LEU A 5 6.77 10.49 10.53
C LEU A 5 5.36 10.53 9.93
N SER A 6 5.25 11.02 8.69
CA SER A 6 4.01 10.92 7.94
C SER A 6 3.76 9.47 7.51
N GLU A 7 2.50 9.11 7.28
CA GLU A 7 2.12 7.78 6.74
C GLU A 7 2.88 7.47 5.45
N HIS A 8 3.08 8.49 4.61
CA HIS A 8 3.89 8.40 3.40
C HIS A 8 5.35 8.03 3.69
N MET A 9 5.99 8.66 4.68
CA MET A 9 7.37 8.34 5.06
C MET A 9 7.48 6.96 5.69
N GLU A 10 6.52 6.56 6.52
CA GLU A 10 6.47 5.20 7.08
C GLU A 10 6.38 4.14 5.97
N GLN A 11 5.57 4.37 4.94
CA GLN A 11 5.47 3.47 3.78
C GLN A 11 6.79 3.41 2.99
N VAL A 12 7.43 4.56 2.73
CA VAL A 12 8.74 4.61 2.06
C VAL A 12 9.79 3.82 2.85
N LEU A 13 9.81 3.97 4.17
CA LEU A 13 10.73 3.21 5.03
C LEU A 13 10.47 1.71 4.97
N LEU A 14 9.21 1.29 5.00
CA LEU A 14 8.84 -0.13 4.91
C LEU A 14 9.25 -0.74 3.57
N VAL A 15 9.00 -0.05 2.45
CA VAL A 15 9.44 -0.52 1.13
C VAL A 15 10.96 -0.58 1.04
N ASN A 16 11.67 0.45 1.49
CA ASN A 16 13.13 0.45 1.51
C ASN A 16 13.70 -0.69 2.38
N MET A 17 13.08 -0.97 3.53
CA MET A 17 13.46 -2.09 4.37
C MET A 17 13.23 -3.42 3.67
N ALA A 18 12.09 -3.60 2.99
CA ALA A 18 11.79 -4.82 2.25
C ALA A 18 12.84 -5.07 1.15
N LEU A 19 13.17 -4.05 0.36
CA LEU A 19 14.18 -4.14 -0.70
C LEU A 19 15.59 -4.42 -0.15
N LYS A 20 15.94 -3.91 1.04
CA LYS A 20 17.22 -4.22 1.68
C LYS A 20 17.37 -5.70 2.05
N HIS A 21 16.26 -6.39 2.28
CA HIS A 21 16.23 -7.82 2.65
C HIS A 21 15.89 -8.73 1.47
N GLU A 22 15.91 -8.22 0.23
CA GLU A 22 15.56 -9.03 -0.94
C GLU A 22 16.58 -10.13 -1.23
N LYS A 23 17.81 -10.05 -0.69
CA LYS A 23 18.81 -11.11 -0.84
C LYS A 23 18.46 -12.33 0.01
N GLU A 24 17.95 -12.11 1.21
CA GLU A 24 17.53 -13.15 2.14
C GLU A 24 16.12 -13.66 1.83
N ILE A 25 15.24 -12.77 1.33
CA ILE A 25 13.86 -13.08 0.96
C ILE A 25 13.60 -12.54 -0.47
N PRO A 26 13.97 -13.31 -1.51
CA PRO A 26 13.87 -12.90 -2.92
C PRO A 26 12.49 -12.39 -3.33
N GLU A 27 11.43 -12.89 -2.71
CA GLU A 27 10.06 -12.52 -2.99
C GLU A 27 9.77 -11.04 -2.68
N LEU A 28 10.50 -10.41 -1.74
CA LEU A 28 10.30 -9.01 -1.38
C LEU A 28 10.59 -8.05 -2.54
N LYS A 29 11.35 -8.47 -3.55
CA LYS A 29 11.55 -7.72 -4.79
C LYS A 29 10.24 -7.47 -5.55
N LEU A 30 9.21 -8.27 -5.30
CA LEU A 30 7.88 -8.14 -5.91
C LEU A 30 6.94 -7.22 -5.13
N LEU A 31 7.35 -6.64 -3.99
CA LEU A 31 6.53 -5.69 -3.25
C LEU A 31 6.39 -4.38 -4.04
N TYR A 32 5.16 -3.95 -4.32
CA TYR A 32 4.91 -2.69 -5.03
C TYR A 32 3.82 -1.85 -4.35
N ALA A 33 3.91 -0.54 -4.55
CA ALA A 33 2.89 0.40 -4.10
C ALA A 33 1.73 0.49 -5.09
N ILE A 34 0.51 0.59 -4.55
CA ILE A 34 -0.71 0.85 -5.30
C ILE A 34 -1.06 2.33 -5.12
N PRO A 35 -0.85 3.19 -6.13
CA PRO A 35 -1.00 4.64 -6.00
C PRO A 35 -2.47 5.08 -6.09
N ASN A 36 -3.37 4.42 -5.36
CA ASN A 36 -4.80 4.74 -5.34
C ASN A 36 -5.15 5.91 -4.40
N GLY A 37 -4.27 6.21 -3.44
CA GLY A 37 -4.32 7.40 -2.59
C GLY A 37 -3.70 8.63 -3.27
N GLY A 38 -4.16 9.83 -2.91
CA GLY A 38 -3.56 11.10 -3.33
C GLY A 38 -4.49 12.04 -4.08
N GLN A 39 -4.20 13.34 -3.93
CA GLN A 39 -4.86 14.37 -4.72
C GLN A 39 -4.40 14.28 -6.17
N ARG A 40 -5.37 14.38 -7.08
CA ARG A 40 -5.13 14.37 -8.52
C ARG A 40 -6.15 15.24 -9.22
N HIS A 41 -5.80 15.73 -10.39
CA HIS A 41 -6.71 16.52 -11.21
C HIS A 41 -7.99 15.72 -11.56
N LYS A 42 -9.16 16.37 -11.57
CA LYS A 42 -10.46 15.69 -11.79
C LYS A 42 -10.50 14.87 -13.07
N ALA A 43 -9.92 15.38 -14.15
CA ALA A 43 -9.84 14.69 -15.43
C ALA A 43 -9.03 13.38 -15.34
N ILE A 44 -7.91 13.39 -14.61
CA ILE A 44 -7.09 12.19 -14.38
C ILE A 44 -7.87 11.19 -13.53
N ALA A 45 -8.55 11.65 -12.47
CA ALA A 45 -9.39 10.78 -11.65
C ALA A 45 -10.51 10.09 -12.44
N GLN A 46 -11.11 10.78 -13.41
CA GLN A 46 -12.13 10.19 -14.29
C GLN A 46 -11.53 9.13 -15.22
N LYS A 47 -10.40 9.41 -15.87
CA LYS A 47 -9.69 8.43 -16.72
C LYS A 47 -9.32 7.17 -15.95
N LEU A 48 -8.69 7.32 -14.79
CA LEU A 48 -8.34 6.18 -13.92
C LEU A 48 -9.57 5.38 -13.50
N LYS A 49 -10.71 6.03 -13.21
CA LYS A 49 -11.96 5.31 -12.90
C LYS A 49 -12.46 4.49 -14.09
N MET A 50 -12.33 5.01 -15.32
CA MET A 50 -12.65 4.26 -16.54
C MET A 50 -11.68 3.10 -16.77
N GLU A 51 -10.41 3.28 -16.42
CA GLU A 51 -9.38 2.21 -16.42
C GLU A 51 -9.60 1.17 -15.32
N GLY A 52 -10.51 1.43 -14.37
CA GLY A 52 -10.97 0.45 -13.39
C GLY A 52 -10.43 0.62 -11.97
N VAL A 53 -9.76 1.75 -11.64
CA VAL A 53 -9.30 1.97 -10.26
C VAL A 53 -10.47 1.88 -9.28
N LYS A 54 -10.25 1.16 -8.18
CA LYS A 54 -11.24 0.98 -7.11
C LYS A 54 -10.83 1.80 -5.89
N LYS A 55 -11.84 2.31 -5.16
CA LYS A 55 -11.61 3.00 -3.89
C LYS A 55 -11.17 2.00 -2.82
N GLY A 56 -10.27 2.44 -1.96
CA GLY A 56 -9.89 1.72 -0.74
C GLY A 56 -9.00 0.51 -0.94
N VAL A 57 -8.50 0.26 -2.16
CA VAL A 57 -7.48 -0.79 -2.37
C VAL A 57 -6.29 -0.50 -1.46
N PRO A 58 -5.75 -1.51 -0.75
CA PRO A 58 -4.62 -1.33 0.16
C PRO A 58 -3.39 -0.72 -0.50
N ASP A 59 -2.59 0.02 0.27
CA ASP A 59 -1.47 0.82 -0.22
C ASP A 59 -0.34 0.01 -0.88
N LEU A 60 -0.11 -1.22 -0.44
CA LEU A 60 0.93 -2.10 -0.97
C LEU A 60 0.39 -3.50 -1.30
N CYS A 61 1.02 -4.15 -2.27
CA CYS A 61 0.79 -5.55 -2.60
C CYS A 61 2.11 -6.30 -2.77
N LEU A 62 2.18 -7.48 -2.16
CA LEU A 62 3.18 -8.50 -2.41
C LEU A 62 2.47 -9.70 -3.07
N PRO A 63 2.57 -9.87 -4.40
CA PRO A 63 1.78 -10.85 -5.17
C PRO A 63 2.42 -12.24 -5.12
N VAL A 64 2.73 -12.71 -3.91
CA VAL A 64 3.46 -13.96 -3.69
C VAL A 64 2.52 -14.95 -3.04
N ALA A 65 2.24 -16.05 -3.75
CA ALA A 65 1.44 -17.13 -3.20
C ALA A 65 2.25 -17.90 -2.16
N LYS A 66 1.71 -17.97 -0.94
CA LYS A 66 2.24 -18.80 0.15
C LYS A 66 1.06 -19.46 0.83
N LYS A 67 0.84 -20.74 0.49
CA LYS A 67 -0.34 -21.51 0.89
C LYS A 67 -0.64 -21.30 2.39
N PRO A 68 -1.91 -21.04 2.76
CA PRO A 68 -3.11 -21.02 1.91
C PRO A 68 -3.38 -19.70 1.15
N TYR A 69 -2.48 -18.72 1.21
CA TYR A 69 -2.71 -17.38 0.68
C TYR A 69 -2.13 -17.19 -0.73
N ASN A 70 -2.78 -16.35 -1.55
CA ASN A 70 -2.38 -16.07 -2.93
C ASN A 70 -1.65 -14.72 -3.11
N GLY A 71 -1.39 -14.03 -2.00
CA GLY A 71 -0.73 -12.73 -1.96
C GLY A 71 -0.95 -12.05 -0.62
N LEU A 72 -0.23 -10.96 -0.39
CA LEU A 72 -0.34 -10.12 0.79
C LEU A 72 -0.65 -8.69 0.37
N TYR A 73 -1.76 -8.14 0.86
CA TYR A 73 -2.10 -6.73 0.74
C TYR A 73 -1.87 -6.04 2.09
N ILE A 74 -1.32 -4.83 2.06
CA ILE A 74 -0.96 -4.07 3.26
C ILE A 74 -1.56 -2.67 3.13
N GLU A 75 -2.46 -2.34 4.06
CA GLU A 75 -2.98 -0.99 4.25
C GLU A 75 -2.19 -0.33 5.38
N MET A 76 -1.53 0.79 5.09
CA MET A 76 -0.69 1.52 6.03
C MET A 76 -1.53 2.55 6.78
N LYS A 77 -1.48 2.54 8.11
CA LYS A 77 -2.09 3.59 8.94
C LYS A 77 -1.15 4.01 10.06
N ARG A 78 -1.08 5.33 10.29
CA ARG A 78 -0.39 5.85 11.49
C ARG A 78 -1.01 5.28 12.76
N ARG A 79 -0.16 4.94 13.73
CA ARG A 79 -0.60 4.42 15.04
C ARG A 79 -1.50 5.40 15.79
N THR A 80 -1.22 6.69 15.67
CA THR A 80 -2.02 7.75 16.30
C THR A 80 -2.70 8.56 15.20
N GLY A 81 -4.02 8.65 15.25
CA GLY A 81 -4.83 9.44 14.31
C GLY A 81 -5.05 8.79 12.93
N GLY A 82 -4.45 7.62 12.64
CA GLY A 82 -4.77 6.83 11.46
C GLY A 82 -6.09 6.08 11.64
N ASN A 83 -6.97 6.15 10.64
CA ASN A 83 -8.23 5.41 10.62
C ASN A 83 -8.44 4.73 9.27
N VAL A 84 -8.90 3.48 9.29
CA VAL A 84 -9.28 2.76 8.08
C VAL A 84 -10.68 3.20 7.65
N SER A 85 -10.80 3.71 6.43
CA SER A 85 -12.08 4.15 5.86
C SER A 85 -13.02 2.97 5.58
N VAL A 86 -14.32 3.25 5.41
CA VAL A 86 -15.33 2.23 5.09
C VAL A 86 -15.00 1.49 3.79
N ASP A 87 -14.46 2.17 2.78
CA ASP A 87 -14.07 1.51 1.52
C ASP A 87 -12.84 0.63 1.68
N GLN A 88 -11.88 0.99 2.54
CA GLN A 88 -10.69 0.17 2.82
C GLN A 88 -11.04 -1.09 3.62
N LYS A 89 -11.98 -1.01 4.56
CA LYS A 89 -12.48 -2.17 5.32
C LYS A 89 -13.09 -3.26 4.43
N LYS A 90 -13.52 -2.95 3.21
CA LYS A 90 -14.07 -3.95 2.27
C LYS A 90 -12.97 -4.83 1.64
N TRP A 91 -11.72 -4.41 1.72
CA TRP A 91 -10.56 -5.11 1.14
C TRP A 91 -9.78 -5.95 2.17
N LEU A 92 -10.03 -5.74 3.46
CA LEU A 92 -9.36 -6.39 4.60
C LEU A 92 -10.23 -7.51 5.16
#